data_AF-M4RZV0-F1
#
_entry.id   AF-M4RZV0-F1
#
_cell.length_a   1.000
_cell.length_b   1.000
_cell.length_c   1.000
_cell.angle_alpha   90.00
_cell.angle_beta   90.00
_cell.angle_gamma   90.00
#
_symmetry.space_group_name_H-M   'P 1'
#
loop_
_entity.id
_entity.type
_entity.pdbx_description
1 polymer ?
#
loop_
_entity_poly.entity_id
_entity_poly.type
_entity_poly.pdbx_seq_one_letter_code
_entity_poly.pdbx_strand_id
1 'polypeptide(L)'
;MAQYRFSAQVISRRDGRSAVAAAAYRAGERLHDERLDMPFDYARRDGVEHSEILLPEGAPARFADRHIVWNAVEAVERRSDAQVAREVQLSLPHELTFEQRLELVRDFARTAFTDRGMIADIALHRPDRHGDERNFHAHILLTTRAIAGESFG
;
A
#
# COMPACT_ATOMS: atom_id res chain seq x y z
N MET A 1 21.59 -9.91 14.82
CA MET A 1 21.14 -8.61 15.40
C MET A 1 19.87 -8.24 14.65
N ALA A 2 18.75 -8.04 15.35
CA ALA A 2 17.48 -7.71 14.72
C ALA A 2 17.59 -6.34 14.02
N GLN A 3 17.17 -6.27 12.76
CA GLN A 3 17.09 -5.01 12.02
C GLN A 3 15.72 -4.38 12.29
N TYR A 4 15.70 -3.17 12.85
CA TYR A 4 14.49 -2.36 12.96
C TYR A 4 14.59 -1.19 12.00
N ARG A 5 13.62 -1.07 11.10
CA ARG A 5 13.45 0.09 10.24
C ARG A 5 11.97 0.40 10.13
N PHE A 6 11.65 1.67 10.37
CA PHE A 6 10.36 2.26 10.08
C PHE A 6 10.62 3.53 9.26
N SER A 7 9.96 3.68 8.11
CA SER A 7 9.91 4.96 7.41
C SER A 7 8.50 5.27 6.97
N ALA A 8 8.12 6.54 7.05
CA ALA A 8 6.85 7.04 6.55
C ALA A 8 7.10 8.19 5.57
N GLN A 9 6.43 8.19 4.43
CA GLN A 9 6.51 9.25 3.44
C GLN A 9 5.14 9.55 2.81
N VAL A 10 4.99 10.76 2.29
CA VAL A 10 3.81 11.17 1.52
C VAL A 10 4.08 10.93 0.04
N ILE A 11 3.07 10.46 -0.69
CA ILE A 11 3.05 10.42 -2.15
C ILE A 11 2.26 11.63 -2.62
N SER A 12 2.93 12.54 -3.34
CA SER A 12 2.34 13.76 -3.87
C SER A 12 2.44 13.82 -5.39
N ARG A 13 1.39 14.37 -6.02
CA ARG A 13 1.38 14.70 -7.45
C ARG A 13 2.41 15.75 -7.84
N ARG A 14 2.82 16.61 -6.91
CA ARG A 14 3.87 17.61 -7.15
C ARG A 14 5.19 16.94 -7.59
N ASP A 15 5.43 15.73 -7.09
CA ASP A 15 6.63 14.94 -7.42
C ASP A 15 6.41 14.04 -8.65
N GLY A 16 5.33 14.25 -9.41
CA GLY A 16 4.96 13.44 -10.56
C GLY A 16 4.49 12.02 -10.20
N ARG A 17 4.12 11.76 -8.93
CA ARG A 17 3.72 10.43 -8.46
C ARG A 17 2.21 10.21 -8.59
N SER A 18 1.82 8.95 -8.78
CA SER A 18 0.44 8.46 -8.81
C SER A 18 0.24 7.39 -7.72
N ALA A 19 -0.90 7.41 -7.05
CA ALA A 19 -1.29 6.40 -6.08
C ALA A 19 -1.54 5.05 -6.75
N VAL A 20 -2.12 5.03 -7.95
CA VAL A 20 -2.32 3.81 -8.76
C VAL A 20 -0.98 3.21 -9.15
N ALA A 21 -0.04 4.03 -9.63
CA ALA A 21 1.33 3.59 -9.93
C ALA A 21 2.02 3.02 -8.69
N ALA A 22 1.83 3.69 -7.55
CA ALA A 22 2.42 3.28 -6.30
C ALA A 22 1.89 1.92 -5.84
N ALA A 23 0.57 1.73 -5.85
CA ALA A 23 -0.08 0.48 -5.50
C ALA A 23 0.34 -0.66 -6.42
N ALA A 24 0.28 -0.45 -7.74
CA ALA A 24 0.70 -1.43 -8.75
C ALA A 24 2.15 -1.88 -8.52
N TYR A 25 3.06 -0.93 -8.28
CA TYR A 25 4.46 -1.24 -8.02
C TYR A 25 4.61 -2.16 -6.80
N ARG A 26 3.99 -1.80 -5.68
CA ARG A 26 4.16 -2.51 -4.39
C ARG A 26 3.52 -3.89 -4.39
N ALA A 27 2.35 -4.03 -5.00
CA ALA A 27 1.65 -5.30 -5.12
C ALA A 27 2.20 -6.20 -6.25
N GLY A 28 3.02 -5.66 -7.16
CA GLY A 28 3.50 -6.41 -8.32
C GLY A 28 2.35 -6.72 -9.28
N GLU A 29 1.45 -5.75 -9.49
CA GLU A 29 0.24 -5.91 -10.30
C GLU A 29 0.25 -4.99 -11.52
N ARG A 30 -0.67 -5.26 -12.44
CA ARG A 30 -0.99 -4.35 -13.55
C ARG A 30 -2.26 -3.58 -13.22
N LEU A 31 -2.15 -2.27 -13.07
CA LEU A 31 -3.28 -1.36 -12.84
C LEU A 31 -3.32 -0.27 -13.92
N HIS A 32 -4.48 0.31 -14.16
CA HIS A 32 -4.64 1.46 -15.06
C HIS A 32 -5.03 2.69 -14.24
N ASP A 33 -4.30 3.79 -14.44
CA ASP A 33 -4.62 5.09 -13.84
C ASP A 33 -5.56 5.83 -14.77
N GLU A 34 -6.84 5.91 -14.40
CA GLU A 34 -7.91 6.51 -15.20
C GLU A 34 -7.71 8.02 -15.39
N ARG A 35 -7.05 8.70 -14.44
CA ARG A 35 -6.77 10.14 -14.53
C ARG A 35 -5.69 10.44 -15.56
N LEU A 36 -4.71 9.56 -15.68
CA LEU A 36 -3.58 9.69 -16.62
C LEU A 36 -3.82 8.95 -17.94
N ASP A 37 -4.87 8.13 -18.03
CA ASP A 37 -5.09 7.16 -19.12
C ASP A 37 -3.84 6.32 -19.41
N MET A 38 -3.20 5.82 -18.33
CA MET A 38 -1.90 5.16 -18.43
C MET A 38 -1.87 3.83 -17.67
N PRO A 39 -1.44 2.73 -18.30
CA PRO A 39 -1.20 1.47 -17.61
C PRO A 39 0.12 1.49 -16.85
N PHE A 40 0.11 0.94 -15.65
CA PHE A 40 1.28 0.63 -14.84
C PHE A 40 1.36 -0.89 -14.68
N ASP A 41 2.31 -1.52 -15.38
CA ASP A 41 2.47 -2.98 -15.39
C ASP A 41 3.72 -3.40 -14.63
N TYR A 42 3.51 -3.91 -13.42
CA TYR A 42 4.56 -4.49 -12.57
C TYR A 42 4.34 -5.98 -12.33
N ALA A 43 3.55 -6.66 -13.16
CA ALA A 43 3.22 -8.09 -13.01
C ALA A 43 4.44 -9.03 -13.08
N ARG A 44 5.58 -8.52 -13.57
CA ARG A 44 6.85 -9.24 -13.62
C ARG A 44 7.78 -8.94 -12.44
N ARG A 45 7.31 -8.17 -11.46
CA ARG A 45 8.10 -7.84 -10.27
C ARG A 45 8.32 -9.11 -9.46
N ASP A 46 9.59 -9.44 -9.22
CA ASP A 46 9.94 -10.51 -8.31
C ASP A 46 9.93 -9.99 -6.86
N GLY A 47 9.76 -10.91 -5.92
CA GLY A 47 9.93 -10.62 -4.50
C GLY A 47 8.66 -10.24 -3.74
N VAL A 48 7.50 -10.07 -4.38
CA VAL A 48 6.22 -9.91 -3.67
C VAL A 48 5.75 -11.27 -3.18
N GLU A 49 5.72 -11.50 -1.86
CA GLU A 49 5.21 -12.74 -1.26
C GLU A 49 3.70 -12.69 -1.03
N HIS A 50 3.17 -11.51 -0.72
CA HIS A 50 1.74 -11.32 -0.43
C HIS A 50 1.32 -9.87 -0.64
N SER A 51 0.08 -9.65 -1.04
CA SER A 51 -0.55 -8.33 -1.01
C SER A 51 -2.05 -8.44 -0.77
N GLU A 52 -2.60 -7.53 0.02
CA GLU A 52 -4.03 -7.46 0.31
C GLU A 52 -4.43 -6.05 0.75
N ILE A 53 -5.73 -5.76 0.71
CA ILE A 53 -6.29 -4.50 1.20
C ILE A 53 -7.08 -4.77 2.47
N LEU A 54 -6.72 -4.07 3.53
CA LEU A 54 -7.42 -4.05 4.80
C LEU A 54 -8.33 -2.82 4.85
N LEU A 55 -9.61 -3.09 5.06
CA LEU A 55 -10.64 -2.06 5.12
C LEU A 55 -10.93 -1.66 6.58
N PRO A 56 -11.19 -0.37 6.85
CA PRO A 56 -11.75 0.05 8.12
C PRO A 56 -13.20 -0.45 8.24
N GLU A 57 -13.71 -0.52 9.47
CA GLU A 57 -15.10 -0.89 9.71
C GLU A 57 -16.06 0.05 8.95
N GLY A 58 -17.06 -0.53 8.28
CA GLY A 58 -18.06 0.22 7.52
C GLY A 58 -17.62 0.71 6.13
N ALA A 59 -16.38 0.46 5.70
CA ALA A 59 -16.00 0.78 4.33
C ALA A 59 -16.69 -0.15 3.31
N PRO A 60 -17.12 0.37 2.15
CA PRO A 60 -17.68 -0.45 1.07
C PRO A 60 -16.73 -1.56 0.63
N ALA A 61 -17.23 -2.80 0.56
CA ALA A 61 -16.44 -3.97 0.19
C ALA A 61 -15.72 -3.84 -1.17
N ARG A 62 -16.26 -3.03 -2.10
CA ARG A 62 -15.61 -2.75 -3.39
C ARG A 62 -14.22 -2.12 -3.25
N PHE A 63 -13.92 -1.44 -2.14
CA PHE A 63 -12.60 -0.86 -1.92
C PHE A 63 -11.55 -1.90 -1.52
N ALA A 64 -11.91 -3.18 -1.34
CA ALA A 64 -10.96 -4.28 -1.28
C ALA A 64 -10.31 -4.57 -2.65
N ASP A 65 -10.84 -4.00 -3.73
CA ASP A 65 -10.22 -4.02 -5.05
C ASP A 65 -9.24 -2.85 -5.20
N ARG A 66 -7.99 -3.18 -5.53
CA ARG A 66 -6.89 -2.23 -5.64
C ARG A 66 -7.07 -1.24 -6.79
N HIS A 67 -7.63 -1.69 -7.91
CA HIS A 67 -7.93 -0.80 -9.03
C HIS A 67 -9.00 0.23 -8.63
N ILE A 68 -10.04 -0.21 -7.90
CA ILE A 68 -11.14 0.65 -7.47
C ILE A 68 -10.67 1.69 -6.45
N VAL A 69 -10.01 1.27 -5.37
CA VAL A 69 -9.67 2.19 -4.27
C VAL A 69 -8.69 3.28 -4.72
N TRP A 70 -7.65 2.93 -5.48
CA TRP A 70 -6.62 3.91 -5.83
C TRP A 70 -7.04 4.83 -6.97
N ASN A 71 -7.91 4.39 -7.89
CA ASN A 71 -8.55 5.31 -8.83
C ASN A 71 -9.55 6.23 -8.13
N ALA A 72 -10.29 5.75 -7.12
CA ALA A 72 -11.17 6.63 -6.33
C ALA A 72 -10.39 7.71 -5.56
N VAL A 73 -9.21 7.36 -5.03
CA VAL A 73 -8.28 8.33 -4.42
C VAL A 73 -7.77 9.36 -5.44
N GLU A 74 -7.36 8.91 -6.63
CA GLU A 74 -6.94 9.83 -7.69
C GLU A 74 -8.11 10.73 -8.16
N ALA A 75 -9.34 10.21 -8.21
CA ALA A 75 -10.49 10.97 -8.66
C ALA A 75 -10.96 12.03 -7.66
N VAL A 76 -10.88 11.77 -6.34
CA VAL A 76 -11.33 12.73 -5.31
C VAL A 76 -10.38 13.93 -5.19
N GLU A 77 -9.08 13.72 -5.44
CA GLU A 77 -8.08 14.76 -5.33
C GLU A 77 -8.06 15.67 -6.58
N ARG A 78 -8.34 16.96 -6.39
CA ARG A 78 -8.47 17.93 -7.50
C ARG A 78 -7.22 18.76 -7.76
N ARG A 79 -6.37 18.92 -6.75
CA ARG A 79 -5.19 19.79 -6.85
C ARG A 79 -4.06 19.09 -7.60
N SER A 80 -3.29 19.86 -8.36
CA SER A 80 -2.08 19.37 -9.04
C SER A 80 -0.97 19.00 -8.07
N ASP A 81 -1.01 19.52 -6.83
CA ASP A 81 -0.06 19.21 -5.76
C ASP A 81 -0.66 18.36 -4.64
N ALA A 82 -1.79 17.68 -4.91
CA ALA A 82 -2.47 16.85 -3.93
C ALA A 82 -1.56 15.76 -3.35
N GLN A 83 -1.78 15.45 -2.07
CA GLN A 83 -1.17 14.31 -1.38
C GLN A 83 -2.14 13.14 -1.52
N VAL A 84 -1.78 12.18 -2.37
CA VAL A 84 -2.68 11.10 -2.80
C VAL A 84 -2.56 9.86 -1.93
N ALA A 85 -1.41 9.61 -1.31
CA ALA A 85 -1.27 8.50 -0.37
C ALA A 85 -0.19 8.79 0.68
N ARG A 86 -0.18 8.00 1.75
CA ARG A 86 0.98 7.85 2.64
C ARG A 86 1.53 6.45 2.48
N GLU A 87 2.84 6.30 2.53
CA GLU A 87 3.49 5.01 2.56
C GLU A 87 4.21 4.84 3.87
N VAL A 88 4.03 3.67 4.48
CA VAL A 88 4.86 3.18 5.57
C VAL A 88 5.64 1.97 5.07
N GLN A 89 6.93 1.91 5.38
CA GLN A 89 7.79 0.75 5.13
C GLN A 89 8.33 0.23 6.45
N LEU A 90 8.23 -1.09 6.64
CA LEU A 90 8.65 -1.79 7.85
C LEU A 90 9.67 -2.87 7.50
N SER A 91 10.77 -2.97 8.23
CA SER A 91 11.56 -4.21 8.26
C SER A 91 10.86 -5.25 9.13
N LEU A 92 10.83 -6.49 8.65
CA LEU A 92 10.21 -7.62 9.34
C LEU A 92 11.30 -8.55 9.85
N PRO A 93 11.14 -9.16 11.04
CA PRO A 93 12.13 -10.11 11.54
C PRO A 93 12.24 -11.33 10.61
N HIS A 94 13.44 -11.58 10.11
CA HIS A 94 13.73 -12.72 9.22
C HIS A 94 13.60 -14.08 9.90
N GLU A 95 13.66 -14.10 11.23
CA GLU A 95 13.51 -15.30 12.07
C GLU A 95 12.08 -15.82 12.10
N LEU A 96 11.09 -14.98 11.76
CA LEU A 96 9.69 -15.38 11.71
C LEU A 96 9.40 -16.22 10.45
N THR A 97 8.36 -17.04 10.50
CA THR A 97 7.79 -17.63 9.27
C THR A 97 7.06 -16.57 8.45
N PHE A 98 6.74 -16.89 7.19
CA PHE A 98 5.91 -16.03 6.36
C PHE A 98 4.56 -15.73 7.05
N GLU A 99 3.86 -16.76 7.56
CA GLU A 99 2.57 -16.59 8.25
C GLU A 99 2.67 -15.67 9.48
N GLN A 100 3.73 -15.82 10.27
CA GLN A 100 3.97 -14.95 11.43
C GLN A 100 4.25 -13.51 11.03
N ARG A 101 4.99 -13.29 9.92
CA ARG A 101 5.22 -11.95 9.37
C ARG A 101 3.91 -11.34 8.84
N LEU A 102 3.08 -12.14 8.17
CA LEU A 102 1.80 -11.69 7.63
C LEU A 102 0.86 -11.24 8.75
N GLU A 103 0.66 -12.07 9.77
CA GLU A 103 -0.18 -11.70 10.92
C GLU A 103 0.38 -10.50 11.67
N LEU A 104 1.71 -10.39 11.83
CA LEU A 104 2.34 -9.22 12.42
C LEU A 104 2.01 -7.93 11.64
N VAL A 105 2.09 -7.97 10.31
CA VAL A 105 1.78 -6.80 9.46
C VAL A 105 0.28 -6.48 9.51
N ARG A 106 -0.58 -7.49 9.46
CA ARG A 106 -2.03 -7.33 9.58
C ARG A 106 -2.42 -6.67 10.88
N ASP A 107 -1.93 -7.18 12.00
CA ASP A 107 -2.25 -6.63 13.32
C ASP A 107 -1.74 -5.20 13.47
N PHE A 108 -0.50 -4.94 13.03
CA PHE A 108 0.02 -3.57 13.02
C PHE A 108 -0.83 -2.65 12.15
N ALA A 109 -1.17 -3.06 10.92
CA ALA A 109 -1.94 -2.23 10.00
C ALA A 109 -3.37 -1.97 10.50
N ARG A 110 -3.99 -2.96 11.16
CA ARG A 110 -5.30 -2.81 11.78
C ARG A 110 -5.28 -1.78 12.89
N THR A 111 -4.48 -2.03 13.92
CA THR A 111 -4.41 -1.17 15.12
C THR A 111 -3.85 0.22 14.82
N ALA A 112 -2.89 0.33 13.89
CA ALA A 112 -2.29 1.60 13.56
C ALA A 112 -3.13 2.43 12.57
N PHE A 113 -3.89 1.80 11.67
CA PHE A 113 -4.50 2.50 10.55
C PHE A 113 -5.99 2.22 10.33
N THR A 114 -6.40 0.96 10.13
CA THR A 114 -7.81 0.70 9.75
C THR A 114 -8.77 0.95 10.90
N ASP A 115 -8.37 0.70 12.15
CA ASP A 115 -9.16 1.08 13.33
C ASP A 115 -9.33 2.60 13.48
N ARG A 116 -8.54 3.38 12.72
CA ARG A 116 -8.59 4.84 12.66
C ARG A 116 -9.21 5.36 11.35
N GLY A 117 -9.88 4.49 10.60
CA GLY A 117 -10.67 4.86 9.41
C GLY A 117 -9.88 4.98 8.10
N MET A 118 -8.59 4.62 8.08
CA MET A 118 -7.79 4.57 6.84
C MET A 118 -7.96 3.22 6.15
N ILE A 119 -7.93 3.19 4.82
CA ILE A 119 -7.69 1.92 4.10
C ILE A 119 -6.18 1.68 4.05
N ALA A 120 -5.77 0.43 4.28
CA ALA A 120 -4.38 0.01 4.23
C ALA A 120 -4.18 -1.08 3.17
N ASP A 121 -3.45 -0.77 2.10
CA ASP A 121 -3.00 -1.71 1.09
C ASP A 121 -1.60 -2.21 1.46
N ILE A 122 -1.51 -3.44 1.93
CA ILE A 122 -0.26 -4.04 2.39
C ILE A 122 0.37 -4.88 1.28
N ALA A 123 1.69 -4.86 1.20
CA ALA A 123 2.47 -5.77 0.37
C ALA A 123 3.72 -6.25 1.12
N LEU A 124 3.88 -7.55 1.29
CA LEU A 124 5.04 -8.18 1.92
C LEU A 124 6.04 -8.61 0.85
N HIS A 125 7.30 -8.26 1.08
CA HIS A 125 8.40 -8.48 0.15
C HIS A 125 9.46 -9.37 0.79
N ARG A 126 9.90 -10.38 0.04
CA ARG A 126 11.09 -11.18 0.36
C ARG A 126 12.38 -10.47 -0.07
N PRO A 127 13.53 -10.85 0.49
CA PRO A 127 14.82 -10.35 0.05
C PRO A 127 15.05 -10.48 -1.46
N ASP A 128 15.69 -9.47 -2.03
CA ASP A 128 16.20 -9.52 -3.40
C ASP A 128 17.25 -10.63 -3.53
N ARG A 129 17.30 -11.29 -4.69
CA ARG A 129 18.23 -12.41 -4.98
C ARG A 129 19.71 -12.09 -4.73
N HIS A 130 20.08 -10.81 -4.85
CA HIS A 130 21.46 -10.34 -4.66
C HIS A 130 21.60 -9.40 -3.44
N GLY A 131 20.56 -9.31 -2.61
CA GLY A 131 20.51 -8.45 -1.42
C GLY A 131 20.84 -9.18 -0.13
N ASP A 132 20.67 -8.49 1.00
CA ASP A 132 20.73 -9.11 2.33
C ASP A 132 19.53 -10.06 2.48
N GLU A 133 19.80 -11.37 2.61
CA GLU A 133 18.79 -12.44 2.78
C GLU A 133 17.91 -12.27 4.03
N ARG A 134 18.21 -11.29 4.89
CA ARG A 134 17.42 -10.95 6.07
C ARG A 134 16.41 -9.83 5.82
N ASN A 135 16.47 -9.17 4.66
CA ASN A 135 15.67 -7.97 4.34
C ASN A 135 14.22 -8.28 3.93
N PHE A 136 13.49 -8.99 4.78
CA PHE A 136 12.04 -9.05 4.67
C PHE A 136 11.45 -7.70 5.07
N HIS A 137 10.50 -7.20 4.28
CA HIS A 137 9.89 -5.90 4.56
C HIS A 137 8.45 -5.85 4.08
N ALA A 138 7.68 -4.94 4.67
CA ALA A 138 6.33 -4.62 4.23
C ALA A 138 6.26 -3.19 3.73
N HIS A 139 5.51 -2.98 2.65
CA HIS A 139 4.97 -1.69 2.27
C HIS A 139 3.51 -1.62 2.71
N ILE A 140 3.09 -0.49 3.27
CA ILE A 140 1.70 -0.20 3.63
C ILE A 140 1.35 1.13 2.99
N LEU A 141 0.52 1.09 1.96
CA LEU A 141 0.00 2.27 1.28
C LEU A 141 -1.35 2.64 1.89
N LEU A 142 -1.46 3.87 2.36
CA LEU A 142 -2.57 4.38 3.17
C LEU A 142 -3.30 5.49 2.45
N THR A 143 -4.63 5.48 2.53
CA THR A 143 -5.44 6.60 2.07
C THR A 143 -5.20 7.85 2.93
N THR A 144 -5.22 9.03 2.31
CA THR A 144 -5.05 10.30 3.02
C THR A 144 -6.35 10.83 3.63
N ARG A 145 -7.49 10.41 3.06
CA ARG A 145 -8.85 10.69 3.50
C ARG A 145 -9.51 9.45 4.10
N ALA A 146 -10.46 9.70 5.00
CA ALA A 146 -11.35 8.66 5.50
C ALA A 146 -12.45 8.36 4.48
N ILE A 147 -13.01 7.16 4.56
CA ILE A 147 -14.21 6.82 3.79
C ILE A 147 -15.42 7.52 4.41
N ALA A 148 -16.19 8.21 3.57
CA ALA A 148 -17.45 8.87 3.90
C ALA A 148 -18.56 8.28 3.01
N GLY A 149 -19.21 7.22 3.51
CA GLY A 149 -20.23 6.48 2.76
C GLY A 149 -19.63 5.77 1.54
N GLU A 150 -20.04 6.20 0.35
CA GLU A 150 -19.66 5.57 -0.93
C GLU A 150 -18.37 6.14 -1.55
N SER A 151 -17.73 7.14 -0.92
CA SER A 151 -16.54 7.81 -1.45
C SER A 151 -15.60 8.28 -0.33
N PHE A 152 -14.52 8.98 -0.68
CA PHE A 152 -13.63 9.65 0.25
C PHE A 152 -14.16 11.04 0.65
N GLY A 153 -14.10 11.35 1.95
CA GLY A 153 -14.47 12.65 2.54
C GLY A 153 -13.26 13.46 3.00
#